data_AF-A0A944Q7Y5-F1
#
_entry.id   AF-A0A944Q7Y5-F1
#
_cell.length_a   1.000
_cell.length_b   1.000
_cell.length_c   1.000
_cell.angle_alpha   90.00
_cell.angle_beta   90.00
_cell.angle_gamma   90.00
#
_symmetry.space_group_name_H-M   'P 1'
#
loop_
_entity.id
_entity.type
_entity.pdbx_description
1 polymer ?
#
loop_
_entity_poly.entity_id
_entity_poly.type
_entity_poly.pdbx_seq_one_letter_code
_entity_poly.pdbx_strand_id
1 'polypeptide(L)'
;MALTDHHDVFIGSTRDGWTFVALNRPIPNAGRILTGAGFTAREHQGRTLYLLPPETAEDAHERAGVAAYGLMAHTHDLVDLAWTTRQHAASATAQDEVTISFTDGHVTASVTTDEAEAILTQQSFTSTGTPQQHELPAGLAERDALGAVVRTEAHLFAHGLNVRIDLGIATVQDIPPARPRTGSAPVPPPMPQPKRRSR
;
A
#
# COMPACT_ATOMS: atom_id res chain seq x y z
N MET A 1 8.69 -11.36 5.10
CA MET A 1 8.48 -10.45 3.95
C MET A 1 7.82 -9.21 4.51
N ALA A 2 7.96 -8.05 3.87
CA ALA A 2 7.31 -6.83 4.35
C ALA A 2 5.88 -6.73 3.79
N LEU A 3 4.99 -6.01 4.51
CA LEU A 3 3.61 -5.72 4.08
C LEU A 3 3.54 -5.14 2.68
N THR A 4 4.53 -4.31 2.34
CA THR A 4 4.65 -3.64 1.07
C THR A 4 5.00 -4.57 -0.10
N ASP A 5 5.27 -5.87 0.13
CA ASP A 5 5.76 -6.83 -0.89
C ASP A 5 4.66 -7.73 -1.50
N HIS A 6 3.43 -7.73 -0.99
CA HIS A 6 2.43 -8.76 -1.31
C HIS A 6 1.70 -8.61 -2.65
N HIS A 7 1.64 -7.38 -3.18
CA HIS A 7 0.89 -7.02 -4.39
C HIS A 7 1.85 -6.51 -5.45
N ASP A 8 1.56 -6.68 -6.74
CA ASP A 8 2.36 -6.12 -7.83
C ASP A 8 2.61 -4.61 -7.66
N VAL A 9 1.57 -3.90 -7.21
CA VAL A 9 1.62 -2.47 -6.83
C VAL A 9 1.12 -2.29 -5.41
N PHE A 10 1.90 -1.59 -4.59
CA PHE A 10 1.49 -1.13 -3.27
C PHE A 10 1.53 0.40 -3.22
N ILE A 11 0.41 1.02 -2.90
CA ILE A 11 0.29 2.47 -2.66
C ILE A 11 0.05 2.67 -1.16
N GLY A 12 0.86 3.53 -0.54
CA GLY A 12 0.76 3.78 0.89
C GLY A 12 1.21 5.19 1.26
N SER A 13 1.05 5.53 2.53
CA SER A 13 1.46 6.80 3.08
C SER A 13 2.44 6.63 4.23
N THR A 14 3.39 7.54 4.35
CA THR A 14 4.24 7.68 5.53
C THR A 14 3.55 8.55 6.59
N ARG A 15 4.04 8.48 7.83
CA ARG A 15 3.49 9.31 8.92
C ARG A 15 3.70 10.81 8.70
N ASP A 16 4.79 11.19 8.05
CA ASP A 16 5.09 12.57 7.65
C ASP A 16 4.36 13.04 6.38
N GLY A 17 3.41 12.25 5.87
CA GLY A 17 2.44 12.67 4.85
C GLY A 17 2.88 12.48 3.40
N TRP A 18 3.96 11.74 3.13
CA TRP A 18 4.31 11.38 1.77
C TRP A 18 3.41 10.25 1.28
N THR A 19 3.00 10.33 0.01
CA THR A 19 2.42 9.17 -0.69
C THR A 19 3.53 8.46 -1.44
N PHE A 20 3.61 7.14 -1.33
CA PHE A 20 4.57 6.33 -2.07
C PHE A 20 3.89 5.21 -2.85
N VAL A 21 4.48 4.85 -3.98
CA VAL A 21 4.15 3.64 -4.75
C VAL A 21 5.38 2.76 -4.81
N ALA A 22 5.23 1.51 -4.37
CA ALA A 22 6.22 0.45 -4.51
C ALA A 22 5.77 -0.52 -5.62
N LEU A 23 6.66 -0.78 -6.58
CA LEU A 23 6.45 -1.78 -7.63
C LEU A 23 7.19 -3.06 -7.27
N ASN A 24 6.46 -4.14 -6.99
CA ASN A 24 7.06 -5.42 -6.61
C ASN A 24 7.27 -6.36 -7.79
N ARG A 25 6.67 -6.02 -8.95
CA ARG A 25 6.95 -6.66 -10.23
C ARG A 25 7.23 -5.62 -11.32
N PRO A 26 7.98 -6.00 -12.37
CA PRO A 26 8.11 -5.16 -13.55
C PRO A 26 6.74 -4.97 -14.21
N ILE A 27 6.31 -3.70 -14.33
CA ILE A 27 5.08 -3.32 -15.01
C ILE A 27 5.46 -2.46 -16.23
N PRO A 28 5.00 -2.82 -17.45
CA PRO A 28 5.28 -2.03 -18.64
C PRO A 28 4.85 -0.58 -18.47
N ASN A 29 5.71 0.36 -18.88
CA ASN A 29 5.44 1.81 -18.83
C ASN A 29 5.11 2.40 -17.45
N ALA A 30 5.21 1.65 -16.35
CA ALA A 30 4.84 2.13 -15.02
C ALA A 30 5.58 3.42 -14.63
N GLY A 31 6.87 3.51 -14.95
CA GLY A 31 7.64 4.73 -14.73
C GLY A 31 7.03 5.95 -15.41
N ARG A 32 6.64 5.83 -16.70
CA ARG A 32 6.02 6.93 -17.44
C ARG A 32 4.63 7.28 -16.90
N ILE A 33 3.84 6.28 -16.52
CA ILE A 33 2.51 6.46 -15.92
C ILE A 33 2.65 7.27 -14.62
N LEU A 34 3.53 6.82 -13.73
CA LEU A 34 3.72 7.42 -12.40
C LEU A 34 4.31 8.82 -12.49
N THR A 35 5.36 9.03 -13.32
CA THR A 35 5.92 10.37 -13.50
C THR A 35 4.97 11.32 -14.22
N GLY A 36 4.15 10.81 -15.14
CA GLY A 36 3.12 11.59 -15.82
C GLY A 36 2.01 12.05 -14.86
N ALA A 37 1.76 11.30 -13.79
CA ALA A 37 0.85 11.65 -12.71
C ALA A 37 1.51 12.54 -11.63
N GLY A 38 2.76 12.97 -11.80
CA GLY A 38 3.44 13.87 -10.87
C GLY A 38 4.28 13.19 -9.79
N PHE A 39 4.43 11.86 -9.80
CA PHE A 39 5.34 11.18 -8.88
C PHE A 39 6.80 11.34 -9.29
N THR A 40 7.69 11.47 -8.31
CA THR A 40 9.14 11.46 -8.52
C THR A 40 9.72 10.09 -8.19
N ALA A 41 10.48 9.50 -9.13
CA ALA A 41 11.17 8.24 -8.90
C ALA A 41 12.40 8.45 -7.99
N ARG A 42 12.58 7.55 -7.01
CA ARG A 42 13.72 7.53 -6.09
C ARG A 42 14.16 6.10 -5.82
N GLU A 43 15.45 5.84 -5.96
CA GLU A 43 16.04 4.58 -5.49
C GLU A 43 16.17 4.59 -3.96
N HIS A 44 15.70 3.51 -3.34
CA HIS A 44 15.72 3.31 -1.90
C HIS A 44 16.05 1.85 -1.59
N GLN A 45 17.25 1.59 -1.06
CA GLN A 45 17.69 0.26 -0.63
C GLN A 45 17.42 -0.87 -1.66
N GLY A 46 17.70 -0.60 -2.94
CA GLY A 46 17.51 -1.57 -4.03
C GLY A 46 16.07 -1.68 -4.57
N ARG A 47 15.19 -0.78 -4.14
CA ARG A 47 13.81 -0.60 -4.63
C ARG A 47 13.68 0.77 -5.28
N THR A 48 13.10 0.83 -6.47
CA THR A 48 12.57 2.09 -7.00
C THR A 48 11.23 2.40 -6.33
N LEU A 49 11.16 3.53 -5.64
CA LEU A 49 9.93 4.11 -5.10
C LEU A 49 9.50 5.27 -5.98
N TYR A 50 8.19 5.47 -6.11
CA TYR A 50 7.63 6.68 -6.71
C TYR A 50 6.95 7.48 -5.63
N LEU A 51 7.34 8.74 -5.48
CA LEU A 51 6.98 9.58 -4.34
C LEU A 51 6.19 10.79 -4.79
N LEU A 52 5.11 11.07 -4.07
CA LEU A 52 4.39 12.33 -4.13
C LEU A 52 4.61 13.06 -2.79
N PRO A 53 5.05 14.33 -2.81
CA PRO A 53 5.24 15.09 -1.58
C PRO A 53 3.92 15.26 -0.82
N PRO A 54 3.97 15.62 0.47
CA PRO A 54 2.78 16.07 1.20
C PRO A 54 2.16 17.27 0.46
N GLU A 55 1.03 17.04 -0.18
CA GLU A 55 0.25 18.04 -0.91
C GLU A 55 -1.13 18.18 -0.24
N THR A 56 -2.01 19.00 -0.82
CA THR A 56 -3.42 18.91 -0.43
C THR A 56 -3.93 17.51 -0.79
N ALA A 57 -4.82 16.97 0.02
CA ALA A 57 -5.30 15.62 -0.19
C ALA A 57 -6.19 15.51 -1.45
N GLU A 58 -6.77 16.60 -1.94
CA GLU A 58 -7.46 16.65 -3.25
C GLU A 58 -6.46 16.44 -4.41
N ASP A 59 -5.34 17.18 -4.39
CA ASP A 59 -4.29 17.03 -5.41
C ASP A 59 -3.68 15.61 -5.36
N ALA A 60 -3.42 15.11 -4.15
CA ALA A 60 -2.89 13.77 -3.95
C ALA A 60 -3.87 12.69 -4.41
N HIS A 61 -5.16 12.86 -4.14
CA HIS A 61 -6.22 11.98 -4.61
C HIS A 61 -6.28 11.91 -6.14
N GLU A 62 -6.30 13.06 -6.82
CA GLU A 62 -6.37 13.11 -8.28
C GLU A 62 -5.14 12.44 -8.91
N ARG A 63 -3.94 12.80 -8.45
CA ARG A 63 -2.68 12.27 -8.97
C ARG A 63 -2.53 10.77 -8.72
N ALA A 64 -2.83 10.31 -7.51
CA ALA A 64 -2.82 8.88 -7.19
C ALA A 64 -3.88 8.13 -8.01
N GLY A 65 -5.06 8.71 -8.22
CA GLY A 65 -6.13 8.15 -9.04
C GLY A 65 -5.71 7.97 -10.50
N VAL A 66 -5.10 8.99 -11.12
CA VAL A 66 -4.56 8.91 -12.49
C VAL A 66 -3.50 7.82 -12.61
N ALA A 67 -2.56 7.77 -11.65
CA ALA A 67 -1.53 6.74 -11.62
C ALA A 67 -2.12 5.34 -11.47
N ALA A 68 -3.01 5.13 -10.50
CA ALA A 68 -3.65 3.84 -10.25
C ALA A 68 -4.44 3.37 -11.47
N TYR A 69 -5.22 4.25 -12.11
CA TYR A 69 -5.97 3.91 -13.32
C TYR A 69 -5.05 3.48 -14.47
N GLY A 70 -3.95 4.21 -14.70
CA GLY A 70 -2.97 3.83 -15.70
C GLY A 70 -2.30 2.49 -15.41
N LEU A 71 -1.97 2.20 -14.14
CA LEU A 71 -1.39 0.93 -13.72
C LEU A 71 -2.37 -0.24 -13.84
N MET A 72 -3.66 0.00 -13.59
CA MET A 72 -4.71 -1.01 -13.72
C MET A 72 -4.91 -1.54 -15.15
N ALA A 73 -4.42 -0.82 -16.16
CA ALA A 73 -4.36 -1.33 -17.53
C ALA A 73 -3.33 -2.48 -17.70
N HIS A 74 -2.47 -2.70 -16.70
CA HIS A 74 -1.36 -3.66 -16.76
C HIS A 74 -1.34 -4.69 -15.62
N THR A 75 -1.98 -4.41 -14.48
CA THR A 75 -2.17 -5.38 -13.39
C THR A 75 -3.46 -5.11 -12.63
N HIS A 76 -4.07 -6.15 -12.08
CA HIS A 76 -5.18 -6.05 -11.13
C HIS A 76 -4.76 -6.37 -9.69
N ASP A 77 -3.48 -6.71 -9.48
CA ASP A 77 -2.92 -6.99 -8.14
C ASP A 77 -2.33 -5.69 -7.57
N LEU A 78 -3.23 -4.78 -7.22
CA LEU A 78 -2.92 -3.47 -6.66
C LEU A 78 -3.62 -3.32 -5.32
N VAL A 79 -2.90 -2.79 -4.33
CA VAL A 79 -3.47 -2.35 -3.06
C VAL A 79 -3.15 -0.88 -2.84
N ASP A 80 -4.14 -0.13 -2.38
CA ASP A 80 -4.02 1.27 -2.00
C ASP A 80 -4.49 1.43 -0.55
N LEU A 81 -3.55 1.84 0.31
CA LEU A 81 -3.76 2.18 1.71
C LEU A 81 -3.26 3.60 2.01
N ALA A 82 -3.14 4.46 0.99
CA ALA A 82 -2.61 5.79 1.16
C ALA A 82 -3.67 6.75 1.73
N TRP A 83 -3.68 6.90 3.07
CA TRP A 83 -4.59 7.83 3.76
C TRP A 83 -4.46 9.28 3.28
N THR A 84 -3.27 9.67 2.79
CA THR A 84 -3.00 11.01 2.21
C THR A 84 -3.85 11.32 0.97
N THR A 85 -4.41 10.30 0.32
CA THR A 85 -5.29 10.44 -0.85
C THR A 85 -6.77 10.49 -0.48
N ARG A 86 -7.10 10.37 0.81
CA ARG A 86 -8.48 10.19 1.30
C ARG A 86 -8.96 11.30 2.22
N GLN A 87 -8.05 12.08 2.82
CA GLN A 87 -8.45 13.21 3.66
C GLN A 87 -9.20 14.25 2.83
N HIS A 88 -10.52 14.34 2.97
CA HIS A 88 -11.26 15.40 2.32
C HIS A 88 -10.86 16.75 2.94
N ALA A 89 -11.03 17.85 2.19
CA ALA A 89 -10.68 19.23 2.56
C ALA A 89 -11.34 19.78 3.86
N ALA A 90 -11.90 18.94 4.73
CA ALA A 90 -12.33 19.27 6.08
C ALA A 90 -11.12 19.41 7.02
N SER A 91 -10.21 20.33 6.70
CA SER A 91 -9.06 20.77 7.50
C SER A 91 -8.07 19.68 7.94
N ALA A 92 -6.77 20.01 7.93
CA ALA A 92 -5.72 19.23 8.60
C ALA A 92 -5.90 19.10 10.14
N THR A 93 -7.09 19.43 10.64
CA THR A 93 -7.55 19.40 12.03
C THR A 93 -8.77 18.48 12.23
N ALA A 94 -9.36 17.90 11.18
CA ALA A 94 -10.34 16.83 11.37
C ALA A 94 -9.62 15.68 12.06
N GLN A 95 -10.07 15.38 13.29
CA GLN A 95 -9.53 14.28 14.06
C GLN A 95 -9.88 12.97 13.35
N ASP A 96 -8.88 12.10 13.17
CA ASP A 96 -9.09 10.77 12.62
C ASP A 96 -10.12 10.03 13.49
N GLU A 97 -11.23 9.59 12.88
CA GLU A 97 -12.27 8.86 13.60
C GLU A 97 -11.88 7.40 13.80
N VAL A 98 -11.07 6.88 12.87
CA VAL A 98 -10.46 5.56 12.95
C VAL A 98 -8.99 5.64 12.57
N THR A 99 -8.12 5.08 13.41
CA THR A 99 -6.73 4.81 13.05
C THR A 99 -6.49 3.32 13.08
N ILE A 100 -6.15 2.71 11.94
CA ILE A 100 -5.75 1.31 11.83
C ILE A 100 -4.23 1.27 11.72
N SER A 101 -3.56 0.53 12.60
CA SER A 101 -2.10 0.47 12.68
C SER A 101 -1.59 -0.95 12.43
N PHE A 102 -0.56 -1.06 11.61
CA PHE A 102 0.24 -2.28 11.45
C PHE A 102 1.46 -2.22 12.36
N THR A 103 1.60 -3.15 13.29
CA THR A 103 2.75 -3.20 14.22
C THR A 103 3.12 -4.65 14.50
N ASP A 104 4.36 -5.04 14.23
CA ASP A 104 4.90 -6.38 14.51
C ASP A 104 4.03 -7.56 14.02
N GLY A 105 3.34 -7.39 12.88
CA GLY A 105 2.44 -8.39 12.32
C GLY A 105 1.04 -8.41 12.94
N HIS A 106 0.76 -7.51 13.88
CA HIS A 106 -0.55 -7.25 14.44
C HIS A 106 -1.21 -6.06 13.74
N VAL A 107 -2.54 -6.12 13.66
CA VAL A 107 -3.37 -5.02 13.15
C VAL A 107 -4.29 -4.57 14.25
N THR A 108 -4.04 -3.38 14.76
CA THR A 108 -4.86 -2.73 15.78
C THR A 108 -5.66 -1.60 15.17
N ALA A 109 -6.79 -1.26 15.76
CA ALA A 109 -7.59 -0.12 15.37
C ALA A 109 -8.05 0.65 16.62
N SER A 110 -7.92 1.97 16.58
CA SER A 110 -8.50 2.87 17.56
C SER A 110 -9.66 3.64 16.94
N VAL A 111 -10.76 3.79 17.68
CA VAL A 111 -11.97 4.47 17.22
C VAL A 111 -12.36 5.61 18.15
N THR A 112 -13.03 6.63 17.64
CA THR A 112 -13.56 7.73 18.48
C THR A 112 -15.09 7.79 18.51
N THR A 113 -15.77 7.01 17.66
CA THR A 113 -17.23 7.00 17.51
C THR A 113 -17.81 5.59 17.66
N ASP A 114 -19.03 5.51 18.18
CA ASP A 114 -19.77 4.24 18.33
C ASP A 114 -20.08 3.61 16.95
N GLU A 115 -20.26 4.44 15.91
CA GLU A 115 -20.49 3.97 14.54
C GLU A 115 -19.25 3.26 13.98
N ALA A 116 -18.06 3.82 14.19
CA ALA A 116 -16.80 3.18 13.81
C ALA A 116 -16.60 1.85 14.57
N GLU A 117 -16.89 1.82 15.88
CA GLU A 117 -16.84 0.60 16.68
C GLU A 117 -17.75 -0.51 16.12
N ALA A 118 -18.98 -0.14 15.73
CA ALA A 118 -19.93 -1.08 15.14
C ALA A 118 -19.40 -1.65 13.81
N ILE A 119 -18.83 -0.81 12.95
CA ILE A 119 -18.25 -1.25 11.67
C ILE A 119 -17.04 -2.17 11.90
N LEU A 120 -16.12 -1.82 12.80
CA LEU A 120 -14.98 -2.66 13.14
C LEU A 120 -15.41 -4.04 13.62
N THR A 121 -16.40 -4.10 14.51
CA THR A 121 -16.95 -5.35 15.03
C THR A 121 -17.54 -6.21 13.92
N GLN A 122 -18.25 -5.61 12.96
CA GLN A 122 -18.76 -6.32 11.77
C GLN A 122 -17.63 -6.86 10.87
N GLN A 123 -16.48 -6.19 10.86
CA GLN A 123 -15.30 -6.61 10.10
C GLN A 123 -14.36 -7.54 10.90
N SER A 124 -14.89 -8.20 11.94
CA SER A 124 -14.18 -9.18 12.77
C SER A 124 -13.05 -8.60 13.62
N PHE A 125 -12.99 -7.29 13.83
CA PHE A 125 -12.12 -6.71 14.85
C PHE A 125 -12.74 -6.97 16.23
N THR A 126 -11.95 -7.48 17.16
CA THR A 126 -12.38 -7.77 18.53
C THR A 126 -11.83 -6.72 19.49
N SER A 127 -12.62 -6.30 20.49
CA SER A 127 -12.14 -5.40 21.53
C SER A 127 -10.97 -6.02 22.30
N THR A 128 -9.94 -5.21 22.55
CA THR A 128 -8.73 -5.62 23.29
C THR A 128 -8.91 -5.51 24.81
N GLY A 129 -10.08 -5.09 25.29
CA GLY A 129 -10.34 -4.79 26.70
C GLY A 129 -9.94 -3.38 27.12
N THR A 130 -9.15 -2.68 26.30
CA THR A 130 -8.97 -1.24 26.38
C THR A 130 -10.15 -0.56 25.69
N PRO A 131 -10.79 0.47 26.30
CA PRO A 131 -11.84 1.23 25.65
C PRO A 131 -11.39 1.72 24.27
N GLN A 132 -12.27 1.65 23.27
CA GLN A 132 -12.02 2.18 21.92
C GLN A 132 -10.88 1.53 21.14
N GLN A 133 -10.34 0.40 21.60
CA GLN A 133 -9.26 -0.29 20.93
C GLN A 133 -9.67 -1.71 20.54
N HIS A 134 -9.52 -1.99 19.25
CA HIS A 134 -9.84 -3.29 18.65
C HIS A 134 -8.63 -3.87 17.94
N GLU A 135 -8.65 -5.17 17.69
CA GLU A 135 -7.59 -5.89 17.00
C GLU A 135 -8.19 -6.93 16.07
N LEU A 136 -7.55 -7.16 14.92
CA LEU A 136 -7.85 -8.36 14.13
C LEU A 136 -7.36 -9.62 14.86
N PRO A 137 -7.97 -10.79 14.60
CA PRO A 137 -7.51 -12.04 15.15
C PRO A 137 -6.02 -12.28 14.92
N ALA A 138 -5.30 -12.65 15.99
CA ALA A 138 -3.90 -13.01 15.89
C ALA A 138 -3.71 -14.24 14.97
N GLY A 139 -2.56 -14.29 14.29
CA GLY A 139 -2.20 -15.43 13.43
C GLY A 139 -2.85 -15.43 12.05
N LEU A 140 -3.54 -14.36 11.65
CA LEU A 140 -3.92 -14.15 10.25
C LEU A 140 -2.66 -14.08 9.37
N ALA A 141 -2.74 -14.66 8.18
CA ALA A 141 -1.72 -14.42 7.18
C ALA A 141 -1.74 -12.94 6.78
N GLU A 142 -0.57 -12.36 6.51
CA GLU A 142 -0.43 -10.92 6.23
C GLU A 142 -1.32 -10.44 5.07
N ARG A 143 -1.51 -11.27 4.04
CA ARG A 143 -2.43 -11.00 2.92
C ARG A 143 -3.90 -10.97 3.36
N ASP A 144 -4.29 -11.84 4.29
CA ASP A 144 -5.66 -11.89 4.81
C ASP A 144 -5.93 -10.70 5.73
N ALA A 145 -4.95 -10.34 6.56
CA ALA A 145 -5.00 -9.12 7.38
C ALA A 145 -5.12 -7.87 6.49
N LEU A 146 -4.32 -7.77 5.44
CA LEU A 146 -4.40 -6.67 4.46
C LEU A 146 -5.78 -6.63 3.79
N GLY A 147 -6.29 -7.77 3.33
CA GLY A 147 -7.62 -7.86 2.73
C GLY A 147 -8.74 -7.47 3.69
N ALA A 148 -8.61 -7.79 4.98
CA ALA A 148 -9.54 -7.34 6.00
C ALA A 148 -9.48 -5.82 6.18
N VAL A 149 -8.28 -5.23 6.28
CA VAL A 149 -8.11 -3.77 6.40
C VAL A 149 -8.70 -3.03 5.22
N VAL A 150 -8.45 -3.47 3.97
CA VAL A 150 -9.02 -2.83 2.77
C VAL A 150 -10.55 -2.86 2.77
N ARG A 151 -11.17 -3.98 3.17
CA ARG A 151 -12.63 -4.07 3.27
C ARG A 151 -13.17 -3.15 4.37
N THR A 152 -12.51 -3.11 5.51
CA THR A 152 -12.87 -2.24 6.63
C THR A 152 -12.76 -0.78 6.24
N GLU A 153 -11.65 -0.36 5.64
CA GLU A 153 -11.46 1.01 5.15
C GLU A 153 -12.55 1.41 4.17
N ALA A 154 -12.86 0.55 3.17
CA ALA A 154 -13.91 0.82 2.20
C ALA A 154 -15.30 0.98 2.86
N HIS A 155 -15.59 0.17 3.89
CA HIS A 155 -16.85 0.26 4.62
C HIS A 155 -16.94 1.53 5.47
N LEU A 156 -15.88 1.87 6.20
CA LEU A 156 -15.78 3.13 6.97
C LEU A 156 -15.91 4.36 6.05
N PHE A 157 -15.23 4.34 4.90
CA PHE A 157 -15.31 5.41 3.91
C PHE A 157 -16.72 5.55 3.33
N ALA A 158 -17.42 4.44 3.07
CA ALA A 158 -18.81 4.47 2.61
C ALA A 158 -19.78 5.10 3.64
N HIS A 159 -19.40 5.10 4.92
CA HIS A 159 -20.11 5.78 6.01
C HIS A 159 -19.63 7.23 6.24
N GLY A 160 -18.73 7.74 5.41
CA GLY A 160 -18.19 9.10 5.53
C GLY A 160 -17.23 9.28 6.71
N LEU A 161 -16.72 8.17 7.28
CA LEU A 161 -15.79 8.22 8.40
C LEU A 161 -14.35 8.47 7.92
N ASN A 162 -13.63 9.32 8.65
CA ASN A 162 -12.22 9.59 8.38
C ASN A 162 -11.35 8.46 8.92
N VAL A 163 -10.65 7.77 8.00
CA VAL A 163 -9.77 6.65 8.32
C VAL A 163 -8.33 7.02 8.03
N ARG A 164 -7.47 6.74 9.00
CA ARG A 164 -6.02 6.75 8.84
C ARG A 164 -5.47 5.34 8.91
N ILE A 165 -4.71 4.95 7.89
CA ILE A 165 -3.95 3.71 7.89
C ILE A 165 -2.48 4.02 8.22
N ASP A 166 -2.03 3.66 9.42
CA ASP A 166 -0.63 3.76 9.82
C ASP A 166 0.11 2.46 9.52
N LEU A 167 0.99 2.50 8.51
CA LEU A 167 1.81 1.36 8.11
C LEU A 167 3.02 1.10 9.04
N GLY A 168 3.18 1.89 10.10
CA GLY A 168 4.36 1.89 10.95
C GLY A 168 5.58 2.59 10.32
N ILE A 169 5.40 3.22 9.16
CA ILE A 169 6.48 3.86 8.39
C ILE A 169 6.51 5.36 8.73
N ALA A 170 7.49 5.79 9.53
CA ALA A 170 7.58 7.17 9.99
C ALA A 170 7.90 8.14 8.83
N THR A 171 8.92 7.82 8.03
CA THR A 171 9.39 8.63 6.91
C THR A 171 9.69 7.76 5.69
N VAL A 172 9.96 8.39 4.54
CA VAL A 172 10.41 7.68 3.33
C VAL A 172 11.67 6.83 3.58
N GLN A 173 12.53 7.19 4.54
CA GLN A 173 13.73 6.41 4.86
C GLN A 173 13.41 5.08 5.56
N ASP A 174 12.25 4.99 6.21
CA ASP A 174 11.82 3.83 6.98
C ASP A 174 11.04 2.82 6.13
N ILE A 175 10.83 3.12 4.83
CA ILE A 175 10.19 2.18 3.91
C ILE A 175 11.08 0.93 3.79
N PRO A 176 10.54 -0.29 3.97
CA PRO A 176 11.32 -1.51 3.88
C PRO A 176 12.00 -1.70 2.51
N PRO A 177 13.21 -2.28 2.46
CA PRO A 177 13.91 -2.57 1.21
C PRO A 177 13.13 -3.56 0.34
N ALA A 178 13.43 -3.59 -0.97
CA ALA A 178 12.90 -4.62 -1.84
C ALA A 178 13.32 -6.01 -1.36
N ARG A 179 12.43 -6.99 -1.56
CA ARG A 179 12.78 -8.40 -1.44
C ARG A 179 14.04 -8.70 -2.28
N PRO A 180 15.05 -9.41 -1.72
CA PRO A 180 16.16 -9.91 -2.51
C PRO A 180 15.61 -10.74 -3.67
N ARG A 181 15.88 -10.31 -4.90
CA ARG A 181 15.59 -11.14 -6.07
C ARG A 181 16.41 -12.41 -5.93
N THR A 182 15.77 -13.55 -5.70
CA THR A 182 16.38 -14.85 -5.98
C THR A 182 16.77 -14.80 -7.45
N GLY A 183 18.07 -14.68 -7.72
CA GLY A 183 18.58 -14.49 -9.06
C GLY A 183 18.02 -15.59 -9.96
N SER A 184 17.51 -15.18 -11.13
CA SER A 184 17.17 -16.11 -12.19
C SER A 184 18.36 -17.05 -12.36
N ALA A 185 18.10 -18.37 -12.26
CA ALA A 185 19.13 -19.36 -12.52
C ALA A 185 19.82 -19.01 -13.86
N PRO A 186 21.17 -19.05 -13.92
CA PRO A 186 21.88 -18.69 -15.14
C PRO A 186 21.32 -19.53 -16.29
N VAL A 187 20.94 -18.83 -17.36
CA VAL A 187 20.43 -19.46 -18.59
C VAL A 187 21.47 -20.50 -19.03
N PRO A 188 21.10 -21.79 -19.16
CA PRO A 188 22.05 -22.80 -19.61
C PRO A 188 22.59 -22.40 -20.99
N PRO A 189 23.91 -22.59 -21.25
CA PRO A 189 24.51 -22.16 -22.49
C PRO A 189 23.80 -22.79 -23.69
N PRO A 190 23.62 -22.04 -24.80
CA PRO A 190 22.98 -22.56 -25.99
C PRO A 190 23.74 -23.81 -26.47
N MET A 191 23.01 -24.91 -26.66
CA MET A 191 23.57 -26.15 -27.18
C MET A 191 24.24 -25.89 -28.55
N PRO A 192 25.43 -26.45 -28.81
CA PRO A 192 26.10 -26.26 -30.08
C PRO A 192 25.24 -26.83 -31.21
N GLN A 193 24.88 -25.97 -32.17
CA GLN A 193 24.15 -26.39 -33.36
C GLN A 193 24.97 -27.42 -34.15
N PRO A 194 24.36 -28.51 -34.62
CA PRO A 194 25.06 -29.48 -35.44
C PRO A 194 25.50 -28.82 -36.76
N LYS A 195 26.80 -28.88 -37.05
CA LYS A 195 27.39 -28.48 -38.33
C LYS A 195 26.67 -29.21 -39.46
N ARG A 196 25.88 -28.48 -40.24
CA ARG A 196 25.28 -28.94 -41.48
C ARG A 196 26.42 -29.21 -42.48
N ARG A 197 26.71 -30.50 -42.72
CA ARG A 197 27.67 -30.94 -43.75
C ARG A 197 27.16 -30.54 -45.14
N SER A 198 28.08 -30.01 -45.93
CA SER A 198 27.94 -29.57 -47.31
C SER A 198 27.56 -30.70 -48.27
N ARG A 199 26.93 -30.32 -49.37
CA ARG A 199 27.05 -30.99 -50.67
C ARG A 199 27.53 -29.97 -51.68
#